data_AF-A0A966I8X1-F1
#
_entry.id   AF-A0A966I8X1-F1
#
_cell.length_a   1.000
_cell.length_b   1.000
_cell.length_c   1.000
_cell.angle_alpha   90.00
_cell.angle_beta   90.00
_cell.angle_gamma   90.00
#
_symmetry.space_group_name_H-M   'P 1'
#
loop_
_entity.id
_entity.type
_entity.pdbx_description
1 polymer ?
#
loop_
_entity_poly.entity_id
_entity_poly.type
_entity_poly.pdbx_seq_one_letter_code
_entity_poly.pdbx_strand_id
1 'polypeptide(L)'
;ETIEVSIEANSSGSGNVYVIDGTQKKSLTLNVGTTYTFNHSSSHPLRFSTTNDGTHGGGDEYTEGVTKSSGVTTIEVTSSTPTTLYYYCDVHSGMGADITIN
;
A
#
# COMPACT_ATOMS: atom_id res chain seq x y z
N GLU A 1 -3.95 -13.09 -4.65
CA GLU A 1 -5.11 -12.21 -4.94
C GLU A 1 -4.61 -10.94 -5.63
N THR A 2 -5.39 -10.39 -6.56
CA THR A 2 -5.02 -9.16 -7.26
C THR A 2 -5.91 -8.01 -6.78
N ILE A 3 -5.28 -6.88 -6.48
CA ILE A 3 -5.91 -5.65 -6.03
C ILE A 3 -5.60 -4.56 -7.04
N GLU A 4 -6.64 -3.99 -7.65
CA GLU A 4 -6.50 -2.84 -8.54
C GLU A 4 -6.49 -1.54 -7.73
N VAL A 5 -5.50 -0.69 -7.99
CA VAL A 5 -5.28 0.57 -7.28
C VAL A 5 -5.35 1.72 -8.27
N SER A 6 -6.47 2.44 -8.25
CA SER A 6 -6.64 3.66 -9.03
C SER A 6 -6.29 4.89 -8.20
N ILE A 7 -6.39 6.08 -8.82
CA ILE A 7 -5.99 7.36 -8.22
C ILE A 7 -7.09 8.37 -8.46
N GLU A 8 -7.45 9.12 -7.42
CA GLU A 8 -8.40 10.22 -7.49
C GLU A 8 -7.92 11.43 -6.70
N ALA A 9 -8.48 12.60 -6.99
CA ALA A 9 -8.29 13.79 -6.15
C ALA A 9 -8.81 13.52 -4.74
N ASN A 10 -8.02 13.93 -3.74
CA ASN A 10 -8.36 13.74 -2.34
C ASN A 10 -9.64 14.53 -1.99
N SER A 11 -10.69 13.81 -1.61
CA SER A 11 -11.96 14.43 -1.20
C SER A 11 -11.86 15.22 0.11
N SER A 12 -10.84 14.93 0.93
CA SER A 12 -10.64 15.50 2.27
C SER A 12 -9.45 16.46 2.34
N GLY A 13 -8.96 16.96 1.21
CA GLY A 13 -7.82 17.88 1.20
C GLY A 13 -7.21 18.11 -0.17
N SER A 14 -5.92 18.43 -0.19
CA SER A 14 -5.16 18.58 -1.43
C SER A 14 -4.52 17.27 -1.87
N GLY A 15 -4.06 17.24 -3.12
CA GLY A 15 -3.33 16.12 -3.70
C GLY A 15 -4.24 15.00 -4.20
N ASN A 16 -3.61 13.89 -4.60
CA ASN A 16 -4.30 12.68 -5.04
C ASN A 16 -4.12 11.57 -3.99
N VAL A 17 -5.01 10.60 -3.98
CA VAL A 17 -4.98 9.44 -3.07
C VAL A 17 -5.22 8.15 -3.84
N TYR A 18 -4.80 7.03 -3.26
CA TYR A 18 -5.14 5.72 -3.79
C TYR A 18 -6.61 5.39 -3.55
N VAL A 19 -7.21 4.72 -4.51
CA VAL A 19 -8.58 4.23 -4.47
C VAL A 19 -8.58 2.74 -4.74
N ILE A 20 -9.21 1.98 -3.85
CA ILE A 20 -9.33 0.52 -3.92
C ILE A 20 -10.79 0.18 -3.68
N ASP A 21 -11.39 -0.59 -4.59
CA ASP A 21 -12.83 -0.89 -4.61
C ASP A 21 -13.73 0.34 -4.44
N GLY A 22 -13.37 1.43 -5.15
CA GLY A 22 -14.11 2.70 -5.11
C GLY A 22 -14.00 3.49 -3.81
N THR A 23 -13.14 3.07 -2.88
CA THR A 23 -12.95 3.76 -1.60
C THR A 23 -11.58 4.45 -1.54
N GLN A 24 -11.57 5.77 -1.32
CA GLN A 24 -10.34 6.52 -1.11
C GLN A 24 -9.67 6.08 0.19
N LYS A 25 -8.34 5.86 0.15
CA LYS A 25 -7.55 5.48 1.34
C LYS A 25 -8.14 4.30 2.11
N LYS A 26 -8.64 3.28 1.38
CA LYS A 26 -9.27 2.10 1.94
C LYS A 26 -8.32 1.35 2.88
N SER A 27 -8.66 1.26 4.16
CA SER A 27 -8.00 0.30 5.08
C SER A 27 -8.16 -1.12 4.55
N LEU A 28 -7.06 -1.88 4.50
CA LEU A 28 -7.04 -3.22 3.94
C LEU A 28 -6.91 -4.28 5.03
N THR A 29 -7.36 -5.48 4.70
CA THR A 29 -7.10 -6.68 5.48
C THR A 29 -6.47 -7.72 4.58
N LEU A 30 -5.27 -8.16 4.91
CA LEU A 30 -4.56 -9.22 4.19
C LEU A 30 -4.45 -10.44 5.10
N ASN A 31 -4.52 -11.63 4.52
CA ASN A 31 -4.50 -12.88 5.29
C ASN A 31 -3.15 -13.61 5.13
N VAL A 32 -2.62 -14.13 6.23
CA VAL A 32 -1.45 -15.01 6.25
C VAL A 32 -1.66 -16.21 5.32
N GLY A 33 -0.63 -16.54 4.56
CA GLY A 33 -0.63 -17.59 3.56
C GLY A 33 -1.14 -17.14 2.19
N THR A 34 -1.46 -15.85 2.02
CA THR A 34 -1.89 -15.29 0.73
C THR A 34 -0.83 -14.36 0.16
N THR A 35 -0.53 -14.53 -1.14
CA THR A 35 0.24 -13.55 -1.92
C THR A 35 -0.72 -12.55 -2.55
N TYR A 36 -0.50 -11.26 -2.30
CA TYR A 36 -1.28 -10.16 -2.86
C TYR A 36 -0.47 -9.40 -3.90
N THR A 37 -1.09 -9.13 -5.06
CA THR A 37 -0.53 -8.33 -6.14
C THR A 37 -1.32 -7.04 -6.28
N PHE A 38 -0.66 -5.91 -6.05
CA PHE A 38 -1.22 -4.58 -6.21
C PHE A 38 -0.84 -4.02 -7.57
N ASN A 39 -1.82 -3.86 -8.46
CA ASN A 39 -1.66 -3.18 -9.74
C ASN A 39 -1.92 -1.69 -9.54
N HIS A 40 -0.92 -0.86 -9.80
CA HIS A 40 -0.96 0.58 -9.54
C HIS A 40 -0.31 1.37 -10.69
N SER A 41 -0.49 2.69 -10.70
CA SER A 41 0.24 3.56 -11.64
C SER A 41 1.75 3.48 -11.40
N SER A 42 2.54 3.41 -12.47
CA SER A 42 4.02 3.52 -12.37
C SER A 42 4.47 4.91 -11.91
N SER A 43 3.65 5.95 -12.11
CA SER A 43 3.89 7.30 -11.59
C SER A 43 3.53 7.46 -10.11
N HIS A 44 2.83 6.48 -9.53
CA HIS A 44 2.50 6.44 -8.10
C HIS A 44 2.81 5.04 -7.54
N PRO A 45 4.10 4.71 -7.35
CA PRO A 45 4.48 3.37 -6.89
C PRO A 45 3.96 3.08 -5.48
N LEU A 46 3.19 2.01 -5.31
CA LEU A 46 2.70 1.57 -4.00
C LEU A 46 3.79 0.77 -3.28
N ARG A 47 4.07 1.12 -2.03
CA ARG A 47 5.07 0.47 -1.16
C ARG A 47 4.47 0.21 0.21
N PHE A 48 5.13 -0.62 1.01
CA PHE A 48 4.68 -0.97 2.36
C PHE A 48 5.63 -0.42 3.41
N SER A 49 5.13 -0.14 4.61
CA SER A 49 5.93 0.25 5.77
C SER A 49 5.23 -0.16 7.06
N THR A 50 5.96 -0.30 8.16
CA THR A 50 5.39 -0.40 9.51
C THR A 50 5.02 0.95 10.10
N THR A 51 5.38 2.06 9.42
CA THR A 51 5.08 3.43 9.84
C THR A 51 4.07 4.07 8.90
N ASN A 52 3.11 4.81 9.47
CA ASN A 52 2.13 5.53 8.67
C ASN A 52 2.81 6.51 7.71
N ASP A 53 2.39 6.50 6.44
CA ASP A 53 2.98 7.28 5.34
C ASP A 53 4.45 6.92 5.01
N GLY A 54 4.93 5.75 5.44
CA GLY A 54 6.23 5.20 5.07
C GLY A 54 7.39 6.15 5.29
N THR A 55 8.22 6.33 4.26
CA THR A 55 9.40 7.20 4.28
C THR A 55 9.06 8.68 4.44
N HIS A 56 7.84 9.10 4.05
CA HIS A 56 7.36 10.47 4.31
C HIS A 56 6.97 10.66 5.78
N GLY A 57 6.54 9.59 6.46
CA GLY A 57 6.26 9.57 7.89
C GLY A 57 7.47 9.32 8.79
N GLY A 58 8.68 9.22 8.22
CA GLY A 58 9.92 8.95 8.94
C GLY A 58 10.20 7.46 9.21
N GLY A 59 9.46 6.55 8.58
CA GLY A 59 9.75 5.13 8.60
C GLY A 59 10.59 4.66 7.40
N ASP A 60 10.74 3.35 7.28
CA ASP A 60 11.45 2.70 6.18
C ASP A 60 10.49 1.87 5.31
N GLU A 61 10.89 1.55 4.08
CA GLU A 61 10.18 0.58 3.23
C GLU A 61 10.26 -0.82 3.85
N TYR A 62 9.11 -1.46 4.05
CA TYR A 62 9.01 -2.88 4.35
C TYR A 62 9.19 -3.69 3.06
N THR A 63 10.21 -4.55 3.05
CA THR A 63 10.64 -5.29 1.84
C THR A 63 10.62 -6.81 1.99
N GLU A 64 10.39 -7.33 3.20
CA GLU A 64 10.35 -8.78 3.44
C GLU A 64 9.12 -9.41 2.76
N GLY A 65 9.36 -10.41 1.91
CA GLY A 65 8.30 -11.04 1.09
C GLY A 65 7.74 -10.14 -0.02
N VAL A 66 8.37 -8.99 -0.29
CA VAL A 66 7.90 -8.01 -1.29
C VAL A 66 8.72 -8.11 -2.58
N THR A 67 8.03 -8.14 -3.72
CA THR A 67 8.64 -7.93 -5.04
C THR A 67 8.01 -6.72 -5.72
N LYS A 68 8.81 -5.95 -6.46
CA LYS A 68 8.39 -4.70 -7.10
C LYS A 68 8.83 -4.63 -8.55
N SER A 69 7.92 -4.14 -9.40
CA SER A 69 8.18 -3.80 -10.79
C SER A 69 7.46 -2.49 -11.16
N SER A 70 7.51 -2.10 -12.43
CA SER A 70 6.82 -0.90 -12.90
C SER A 70 5.30 -1.13 -12.88
N GLY A 71 4.59 -0.44 -11.99
CA GLY A 71 3.14 -0.50 -11.86
C GLY A 71 2.60 -1.74 -11.15
N VAL A 72 3.46 -2.57 -10.57
CA VAL A 72 3.04 -3.76 -9.81
C VAL A 72 3.91 -3.94 -8.58
N THR A 73 3.27 -4.19 -7.44
CA THR A 73 3.95 -4.58 -6.19
C THR A 73 3.26 -5.80 -5.60
N THR A 74 4.00 -6.84 -5.31
CA THR A 74 3.49 -8.10 -4.75
C THR A 74 4.04 -8.31 -3.35
N ILE A 75 3.22 -8.76 -2.41
CA ILE A 75 3.62 -9.14 -1.05
C ILE A 75 3.14 -10.56 -0.75
N GLU A 76 4.05 -11.44 -0.33
CA GLU A 76 3.73 -12.71 0.30
C GLU A 76 3.52 -12.47 1.80
N VAL A 77 2.29 -12.69 2.27
CA VAL A 77 1.96 -12.50 3.69
C VAL A 77 2.19 -13.82 4.43
N THR A 78 3.10 -13.79 5.39
CA THR A 78 3.50 -14.94 6.20
C THR A 78 3.21 -14.69 7.68
N SER A 79 3.40 -15.69 8.53
CA SER A 79 3.29 -15.53 9.99
C SER A 79 4.37 -14.62 10.59
N SER A 80 5.41 -14.24 9.84
CA SER A 80 6.42 -13.25 10.26
C SER A 80 6.06 -11.82 9.83
N THR A 81 5.06 -11.65 8.95
CA THR A 81 4.62 -10.31 8.54
C THR A 81 4.02 -9.57 9.75
N PRO A 82 4.41 -8.32 10.03
CA PRO A 82 3.85 -7.54 11.14
C PRO A 82 2.32 -7.46 11.07
N THR A 83 1.65 -7.49 12.23
CA THR A 83 0.17 -7.43 12.31
C THR A 83 -0.42 -6.13 11.75
N THR A 84 0.41 -5.09 11.64
CA THR A 84 0.06 -3.81 11.03
C THR A 84 1.14 -3.39 10.05
N LEU A 85 0.71 -3.09 8.83
CA LEU A 85 1.48 -2.38 7.83
C LEU A 85 0.68 -1.16 7.37
N TYR A 86 1.32 -0.33 6.57
CA TYR A 86 0.72 0.77 5.83
C TYR A 86 1.15 0.63 4.39
N TYR A 87 0.22 0.82 3.45
CA TYR A 87 0.61 1.10 2.08
C TYR A 87 0.76 2.62 1.92
N TYR A 88 1.76 3.04 1.16
CA TYR A 88 2.03 4.44 0.86
C TYR A 88 2.54 4.58 -0.57
N CYS A 89 2.56 5.81 -1.08
CA CYS A 89 3.20 6.09 -2.36
C CYS A 89 4.65 6.47 -2.12
N ASP A 90 5.58 5.86 -2.85
CA ASP A 90 7.02 6.15 -2.75
C ASP A 90 7.39 7.61 -3.12
N VAL A 91 6.52 8.27 -3.89
CA VAL A 91 6.78 9.60 -4.47
C VAL A 91 5.97 10.70 -3.78
N HIS A 92 4.76 10.39 -3.32
CA HIS A 92 3.81 11.38 -2.84
C HIS A 92 3.28 11.03 -1.45
N SER A 93 3.51 11.91 -0.49
CA SER A 93 2.99 11.79 0.87
C SER A 93 1.46 11.77 0.91
N GLY A 94 0.88 11.01 1.82
CA GLY A 94 -0.53 11.05 2.20
C GLY A 94 -1.47 10.23 1.33
N MET A 95 -0.96 9.50 0.34
CA MET A 95 -1.79 8.76 -0.63
C MET A 95 -2.45 7.50 -0.08
N GLY A 96 -1.81 6.82 0.89
CA GLY A 96 -2.20 5.47 1.31
C GLY A 96 -2.84 5.40 2.70
N ALA A 97 -3.02 4.18 3.21
CA ALA A 97 -3.72 3.89 4.45
C ALA A 97 -3.15 2.66 5.17
N ASP A 98 -3.78 2.27 6.27
CA ASP A 98 -3.40 1.10 7.07
C ASP A 98 -3.80 -0.23 6.42
N ILE A 99 -3.06 -1.27 6.83
CA ILE A 99 -3.29 -2.67 6.51
C ILE A 99 -3.25 -3.45 7.82
N THR A 100 -4.31 -4.21 8.08
CA THR A 100 -4.33 -5.23 9.14
C THR A 100 -3.97 -6.59 8.54
N ILE A 101 -3.08 -7.33 9.21
CA ILE A 101 -2.73 -8.71 8.83
C ILE A 101 -3.45 -9.69 9.75
N ASN A 102 -4.17 -10.65 9.17
CA ASN A 102 -4.94 -11.71 9.84
C ASN A 102 -4.31 -13.09 9.67
#